data_AF-A0A2D5MSP7-F1
#
_entry.id   AF-A0A2D5MSP7-F1
#
_cell.length_a   1.000
_cell.length_b   1.000
_cell.length_c   1.000
_cell.angle_alpha   90.00
_cell.angle_beta   90.00
_cell.angle_gamma   90.00
#
_symmetry.space_group_name_H-M   'P 1'
#
loop_
_entity.id
_entity.type
_entity.pdbx_description
1 polymer ?
#
loop_
_entity_poly.entity_id
_entity_poly.type
_entity_poly.pdbx_seq_one_letter_code
_entity_poly.pdbx_strand_id
1 'polypeptide(L)'
;DLAGDTGTDTYNTSETLTFAGGSGMNAVVTDNNVEIQATALTNANLSGSAAISNANLENPTTTLGSSTLTLGATQTDVAGLTSIVIDDITIDGQSITTTAANKNINITPHGTGTIIVPSGYEDRAGFQNQSLANKAYVDQVAQGLDTKPSCRLGTTANLSATYNNGTAGVGATLTASSNGALSLDGTTPSVADRILVKDQTAAAQNGIYVVTTVGNGSTAFVLTRATPEDQPAELSGGAFVFVEEGTANANNGYTFTHTGAPTFGTTDLDVAQFSGAGQITAGAALTKSGNTIDVAVDGSSVEVSGDALRVKALGITSAMLAGSIASDKLADPLYFKDETSTAGQVRVGGTLEFLAGEGINTIASGNTLQIVGELASTSNIGVASFNSTNFTVTSGDVEVSTVDGGTF
;
A
#
# COMPACT_ATOMS: atom_id res chain seq x y z
N ASP A 1 -72.70 75.04 25.15
CA ASP A 1 -71.89 74.15 24.30
C ASP A 1 -71.02 73.34 25.23
N LEU A 2 -71.42 72.10 25.50
CA LEU A 2 -70.78 71.17 26.46
C LEU A 2 -69.64 70.39 25.78
N ALA A 3 -68.84 71.08 24.98
CA ALA A 3 -67.76 70.42 24.26
C ALA A 3 -66.54 70.23 25.18
N GLY A 4 -66.45 69.06 25.80
CA GLY A 4 -65.17 68.48 26.23
C GLY A 4 -64.81 68.50 27.73
N ASP A 5 -65.76 68.57 28.66
CA ASP A 5 -65.46 68.35 30.09
C ASP A 5 -65.60 66.85 30.46
N THR A 6 -64.73 66.39 31.37
CA THR A 6 -64.79 65.06 32.01
C THR A 6 -65.35 65.22 33.42
N GLY A 7 -66.68 65.29 33.54
CA GLY A 7 -67.41 65.44 34.80
C GLY A 7 -68.88 65.04 34.71
N THR A 8 -69.60 65.07 35.84
CA THR A 8 -71.06 64.83 35.88
C THR A 8 -71.79 66.13 35.59
N ASP A 9 -72.36 66.25 34.38
CA ASP A 9 -73.19 67.39 34.01
C ASP A 9 -74.65 67.20 34.45
N THR A 10 -75.28 68.27 34.95
CA THR A 10 -76.71 68.28 35.29
C THR A 10 -77.47 69.04 34.21
N TYR A 11 -78.29 68.31 33.44
CA TYR A 11 -79.11 68.89 32.37
C TYR A 11 -80.50 69.31 32.90
N ASN A 12 -81.10 70.34 32.31
CA ASN A 12 -82.49 70.74 32.58
C ASN A 12 -83.41 70.48 31.37
N THR A 13 -84.74 70.60 31.56
CA THR A 13 -85.74 70.31 30.52
C THR A 13 -85.78 71.32 29.37
N SER A 14 -84.99 72.40 29.44
CA SER A 14 -84.86 73.40 28.37
C SER A 14 -83.62 73.19 27.50
N GLU A 15 -82.82 72.14 27.76
CA GLU A 15 -81.58 71.81 27.05
C GLU A 15 -81.74 70.56 26.19
N THR A 16 -80.89 70.42 25.16
CA THR A 16 -80.82 69.22 24.32
C THR A 16 -79.55 68.44 24.62
N LEU A 17 -79.68 67.18 25.05
CA LEU A 17 -78.58 66.24 25.17
C LEU A 17 -78.50 65.40 23.90
N THR A 18 -77.40 65.51 23.16
CA THR A 18 -77.18 64.77 21.91
C THR A 18 -76.18 63.65 22.11
N PHE A 19 -76.59 62.42 21.82
CA PHE A 19 -75.70 61.26 21.73
C PHE A 19 -75.30 61.08 20.26
N ALA A 20 -74.10 61.53 19.89
CA ALA A 20 -73.56 61.34 18.55
C ALA A 20 -72.60 60.14 18.55
N GLY A 21 -72.87 59.14 17.70
CA GLY A 21 -71.89 58.11 17.39
C GLY A 21 -70.80 58.66 16.47
N GLY A 22 -69.54 58.27 16.67
CA GLY A 22 -68.50 58.44 15.67
C GLY A 22 -68.79 57.62 14.40
N SER A 23 -68.06 57.85 13.30
CA SER A 23 -68.23 57.10 12.05
C SER A 23 -68.28 55.57 12.30
N GLY A 24 -69.31 54.89 11.82
CA GLY A 24 -69.50 53.44 12.01
C GLY A 24 -70.19 53.01 13.32
N MET A 25 -70.51 53.96 14.20
CA MET A 25 -71.31 53.76 15.42
C MET A 25 -72.61 54.55 15.33
N ASN A 26 -73.72 53.94 15.73
CA ASN A 26 -75.03 54.58 15.83
C ASN A 26 -75.50 54.54 17.27
N ALA A 27 -76.01 55.65 17.80
CA ALA A 27 -76.62 55.71 19.11
C ALA A 27 -78.15 55.59 18.96
N VAL A 28 -78.74 54.57 19.58
CA VAL A 28 -80.20 54.38 19.62
C VAL A 28 -80.67 54.68 21.04
N VAL A 29 -81.56 55.67 21.16
CA VAL A 29 -82.13 56.08 22.45
C VAL A 29 -83.60 55.66 22.48
N THR A 30 -83.97 54.86 23.48
CA THR A 30 -85.36 54.42 23.71
C THR A 30 -85.67 54.45 25.20
N ASP A 31 -86.71 55.19 25.58
CA ASP A 31 -87.10 55.44 26.97
C ASP A 31 -85.91 55.87 27.84
N ASN A 32 -85.49 55.03 28.78
CA ASN A 32 -84.38 55.26 29.71
C ASN A 32 -83.09 54.51 29.33
N ASN A 33 -82.97 53.99 28.10
CA ASN A 33 -81.81 53.24 27.63
C ASN A 33 -81.10 53.95 26.46
N VAL A 34 -79.78 53.99 26.51
CA VAL A 34 -78.92 54.44 25.40
C VAL A 34 -78.08 53.26 24.96
N GLU A 35 -78.35 52.74 23.76
CA GLU A 35 -77.57 51.65 23.16
C GLU A 35 -76.62 52.23 22.10
N ILE A 36 -75.33 51.89 22.17
CA ILE A 36 -74.36 52.22 21.14
C ILE A 36 -74.15 50.99 20.26
N GLN A 37 -74.67 51.03 19.04
CA GLN A 37 -74.55 49.95 18.06
C GLN A 37 -73.39 50.22 17.12
N ALA A 38 -72.44 49.30 17.03
CA ALA A 38 -71.37 49.35 16.04
C ALA A 38 -71.80 48.57 14.80
N THR A 39 -72.11 49.28 13.70
CA THR A 39 -72.57 48.66 12.45
C THR A 39 -71.43 48.46 11.44
N ALA A 40 -70.35 49.22 11.58
CA ALA A 40 -69.11 49.05 10.83
C ALA A 40 -67.93 49.60 11.64
N LEU A 41 -67.24 48.74 12.38
CA LEU A 41 -66.01 49.13 13.08
C LEU A 41 -64.90 49.36 12.05
N THR A 42 -64.32 50.56 12.05
CA THR A 42 -63.13 50.91 11.26
C THR A 42 -61.90 51.00 12.16
N ASN A 43 -60.69 51.02 11.60
CA ASN A 43 -59.46 51.21 12.38
C ASN A 43 -59.47 52.49 13.23
N ALA A 44 -60.22 53.52 12.85
CA ALA A 44 -60.39 54.75 13.62
C ALA A 44 -61.31 54.58 14.85
N ASN A 45 -62.19 53.58 14.86
CA ASN A 45 -62.97 53.20 16.06
C ASN A 45 -62.14 52.37 17.05
N LEU A 46 -61.05 51.80 16.56
CA LEU A 46 -60.09 50.99 17.31
C LEU A 46 -58.88 51.82 17.77
N SER A 47 -58.87 53.13 17.49
CA SER A 47 -57.81 54.03 17.94
C SER A 47 -58.08 54.52 19.36
N GLY A 48 -57.39 53.95 20.34
CA GLY A 48 -57.31 54.55 21.67
C GLY A 48 -57.04 53.53 22.76
N SER A 49 -55.77 53.36 23.15
CA SER A 49 -55.33 52.85 24.46
C SER A 49 -55.80 51.45 24.94
N ALA A 50 -56.74 50.78 24.26
CA ALA A 50 -57.22 49.44 24.58
C ALA A 50 -56.72 48.46 23.50
N ALA A 51 -55.83 47.54 23.88
CA ALA A 51 -55.35 46.51 22.97
C ALA A 51 -56.50 45.57 22.58
N ILE A 52 -56.72 45.35 21.28
CA ILE A 52 -57.54 44.24 20.80
C ILE A 52 -56.71 42.97 21.01
N SER A 53 -57.08 42.18 22.00
CA SER A 53 -56.43 40.90 22.24
C SER A 53 -56.89 39.86 21.22
N ASN A 54 -56.15 38.75 21.07
CA ASN A 54 -56.59 37.63 20.24
C ASN A 54 -57.97 37.09 20.68
N ALA A 55 -58.35 37.23 21.97
CA ALA A 55 -59.66 36.81 22.47
C ALA A 55 -60.84 37.65 21.94
N ASN A 56 -60.57 38.82 21.33
CA ASN A 56 -61.58 39.67 20.72
C ASN A 56 -61.85 39.32 19.25
N LEU A 57 -61.05 38.43 18.65
CA LEU A 57 -61.28 37.94 17.29
C LEU A 57 -62.25 36.76 17.34
N GLU A 58 -63.27 36.76 16.48
CA GLU A 58 -64.21 35.63 16.36
C GLU A 58 -63.48 34.33 15.96
N ASN A 59 -62.41 34.46 15.16
CA ASN A 59 -61.57 33.35 14.69
C ASN A 59 -60.07 33.66 14.92
N PRO A 60 -59.53 33.42 16.13
CA PRO A 60 -58.13 33.72 16.44
C PRO A 60 -57.17 32.63 15.95
N THR A 61 -57.46 32.00 14.81
CA THR A 61 -56.70 30.86 14.30
C THR A 61 -56.45 30.95 12.80
N THR A 62 -55.43 30.23 12.33
CA THR A 62 -55.14 29.99 10.91
C THR A 62 -54.92 28.51 10.68
N THR A 63 -55.20 27.98 9.50
CA THR A 63 -54.95 26.58 9.16
C THR A 63 -53.74 26.45 8.24
N LEU A 64 -52.78 25.58 8.58
CA LEU A 64 -51.63 25.25 7.75
C LEU A 64 -51.49 23.73 7.66
N GLY A 65 -51.53 23.18 6.44
CA GLY A 65 -51.68 21.74 6.24
C GLY A 65 -52.98 21.25 6.86
N SER A 66 -52.89 20.31 7.78
CA SER A 66 -54.02 19.85 8.61
C SER A 66 -53.96 20.38 10.05
N SER A 67 -53.04 21.29 10.36
CA SER A 67 -52.91 21.90 11.69
C SER A 67 -53.69 23.20 11.82
N THR A 68 -54.27 23.43 12.98
CA THR A 68 -54.83 24.72 13.40
C THR A 68 -53.81 25.45 14.26
N LEU A 69 -53.45 26.67 13.88
CA LEU A 69 -52.49 27.54 14.54
C LEU A 69 -53.26 28.64 15.27
N THR A 70 -53.14 28.68 16.60
CA THR A 70 -53.77 29.71 17.42
C THR A 70 -52.84 30.91 17.54
N LEU A 71 -53.37 32.11 17.26
CA LEU A 71 -52.59 33.35 17.34
C LEU A 71 -52.03 33.56 18.75
N GLY A 72 -50.73 33.82 18.85
CA GLY A 72 -50.04 34.07 20.12
C GLY A 72 -49.70 32.82 20.96
N ALA A 73 -50.02 31.62 20.46
CA ALA A 73 -49.61 30.36 21.10
C ALA A 73 -48.36 29.76 20.43
N THR A 74 -47.58 28.98 21.18
CA THR A 74 -46.47 28.19 20.63
C THR A 74 -47.01 26.95 19.93
N GLN A 75 -46.55 26.68 18.72
CA GLN A 75 -46.84 25.45 17.98
C GLN A 75 -45.59 24.58 17.90
N THR A 76 -45.69 23.32 18.32
CA THR A 76 -44.59 22.36 18.25
C THR A 76 -44.64 21.50 16.99
N ASP A 77 -45.83 21.24 16.45
CA ASP A 77 -46.03 20.34 15.31
C ASP A 77 -46.89 20.98 14.21
N VAL A 78 -46.47 20.81 12.95
CA VAL A 78 -47.29 21.15 11.77
C VAL A 78 -47.50 19.90 10.93
N ALA A 79 -48.75 19.45 10.83
CA ALA A 79 -49.12 18.18 10.19
C ALA A 79 -49.73 18.40 8.81
N GLY A 80 -49.73 17.33 7.99
CA GLY A 80 -50.45 17.30 6.72
C GLY A 80 -49.82 18.10 5.57
N LEU A 81 -48.59 18.58 5.73
CA LEU A 81 -47.86 19.22 4.64
C LEU A 81 -47.40 18.17 3.61
N THR A 82 -47.57 18.50 2.33
CA THR A 82 -47.12 17.65 1.21
C THR A 82 -45.79 18.13 0.61
N SER A 83 -45.46 19.41 0.79
CA SER A 83 -44.22 20.03 0.33
C SER A 83 -43.89 21.26 1.18
N ILE A 84 -42.60 21.54 1.32
CA ILE A 84 -42.06 22.73 1.97
C ILE A 84 -40.95 23.24 1.05
N VAL A 85 -40.96 24.53 0.74
CA VAL A 85 -39.88 25.21 0.00
C VAL A 85 -39.24 26.19 0.98
N ILE A 86 -37.97 25.95 1.28
CA ILE A 86 -37.15 26.72 2.22
C ILE A 86 -35.73 26.79 1.65
N ASP A 87 -35.01 27.87 1.97
CA ASP A 87 -33.59 28.00 1.60
C ASP A 87 -32.75 27.17 2.58
N ASP A 88 -32.77 27.56 3.86
CA ASP A 88 -32.02 26.90 4.92
C ASP A 88 -32.94 26.18 5.91
N ILE A 89 -32.47 25.03 6.40
CA ILE A 89 -33.09 24.27 7.48
C ILE A 89 -32.13 24.17 8.66
N THR A 90 -32.59 24.58 9.85
CA THR A 90 -31.86 24.40 11.12
C THR A 90 -32.67 23.47 12.02
N ILE A 91 -32.05 22.41 12.54
CA ILE A 91 -32.69 21.43 13.42
C ILE A 91 -31.87 21.35 14.72
N ASP A 92 -32.36 22.00 15.78
CA ASP A 92 -31.72 21.98 17.09
C ASP A 92 -32.26 20.81 17.93
N GLY A 93 -31.47 19.74 18.04
CA GLY A 93 -31.68 18.67 19.02
C GLY A 93 -32.58 17.51 18.60
N GLN A 94 -32.80 17.22 17.31
CA GLN A 94 -33.75 16.19 16.87
C GLN A 94 -33.25 15.28 15.74
N SER A 95 -33.90 14.12 15.62
CA SER A 95 -33.73 13.14 14.53
C SER A 95 -34.62 13.46 13.33
N ILE A 96 -34.20 13.04 12.14
CA ILE A 96 -35.07 13.00 10.95
C ILE A 96 -35.55 11.55 10.81
N THR A 97 -36.84 11.31 11.07
CA THR A 97 -37.42 9.95 11.13
C THR A 97 -38.74 9.89 10.38
N THR A 98 -38.96 8.83 9.59
CA THR A 98 -40.29 8.48 9.08
C THR A 98 -41.00 7.57 10.07
N THR A 99 -42.24 7.89 10.46
CA THR A 99 -43.00 7.12 11.45
C THR A 99 -43.90 6.04 10.85
N ALA A 100 -44.21 6.12 9.56
CA ALA A 100 -44.97 5.10 8.84
C ALA A 100 -44.06 3.95 8.37
N ALA A 101 -44.59 2.73 8.35
CA ALA A 101 -43.84 1.54 7.93
C ALA A 101 -43.34 1.66 6.48
N ASN A 102 -42.10 1.23 6.25
CA ASN A 102 -41.45 1.12 4.93
C ASN A 102 -41.41 2.44 4.13
N LYS A 103 -41.16 3.58 4.80
CA LYS A 103 -40.91 4.86 4.13
C LYS A 103 -39.42 5.19 4.13
N ASN A 104 -38.93 5.63 2.98
CA ASN A 104 -37.55 6.07 2.81
C ASN A 104 -37.45 7.57 3.08
N ILE A 105 -36.28 8.03 3.53
CA ILE A 105 -35.88 9.43 3.47
C ILE A 105 -34.99 9.56 2.24
N ASN A 106 -35.51 10.15 1.17
CA ASN A 106 -34.73 10.43 -0.03
C ASN A 106 -34.10 11.82 0.10
N ILE A 107 -32.77 11.91 0.05
CA ILE A 107 -32.04 13.18 0.10
C ILE A 107 -31.31 13.38 -1.23
N THR A 108 -31.80 14.30 -2.05
CA THR A 108 -31.30 14.53 -3.41
C THR A 108 -31.01 16.02 -3.61
N PRO A 109 -29.76 16.47 -3.42
CA PRO A 109 -29.39 17.85 -3.71
C PRO A 109 -29.67 18.23 -5.16
N HIS A 110 -30.02 19.49 -5.40
CA HIS A 110 -30.27 19.98 -6.75
C HIS A 110 -28.96 20.23 -7.51
N GLY A 111 -28.95 19.94 -8.81
CA GLY A 111 -27.80 20.19 -9.69
C GLY A 111 -26.55 19.41 -9.27
N THR A 112 -25.46 20.13 -9.00
CA THR A 112 -24.16 19.56 -8.57
C THR A 112 -24.01 19.49 -7.05
N GLY A 113 -25.08 19.75 -6.29
CA GLY A 113 -25.04 19.66 -4.84
C GLY A 113 -24.70 18.25 -4.36
N THR A 114 -24.14 18.15 -3.16
CA THR A 114 -23.79 16.88 -2.51
C THR A 114 -24.24 16.88 -1.06
N ILE A 115 -24.36 15.68 -0.47
CA ILE A 115 -24.54 15.54 0.98
C ILE A 115 -23.16 15.51 1.60
N ILE A 116 -22.82 16.56 2.36
CA ILE A 116 -21.51 16.72 2.97
C ILE A 116 -21.56 16.16 4.39
N VAL A 117 -20.78 15.10 4.62
CA VAL A 117 -20.41 14.65 5.96
C VAL A 117 -19.08 15.34 6.32
N PRO A 118 -18.99 16.09 7.44
CA PRO A 118 -17.78 16.83 7.79
C PRO A 118 -16.52 15.96 7.87
N SER A 119 -15.34 16.56 7.69
CA SER A 119 -14.07 15.90 7.96
C SER A 119 -13.95 15.49 9.44
N GLY A 120 -13.35 14.33 9.72
CA GLY A 120 -13.20 13.80 11.08
C GLY A 120 -14.52 13.40 11.73
N TYR A 121 -15.57 13.13 10.94
CA TYR A 121 -16.85 12.65 11.44
C TYR A 121 -16.73 11.28 12.14
N GLU A 122 -15.85 10.45 11.61
CA GLU A 122 -15.41 9.15 12.10
C GLU A 122 -14.65 9.22 13.42
N ASP A 123 -14.00 10.36 13.74
CA ASP A 123 -13.20 10.54 14.96
C ASP A 123 -14.04 10.94 16.19
N ARG A 124 -15.35 11.12 16.01
CA ARG A 124 -16.24 11.55 17.10
C ARG A 124 -16.39 10.43 18.13
N ALA A 125 -16.29 10.78 19.41
CA ALA A 125 -16.41 9.82 20.52
C ALA A 125 -17.74 9.01 20.53
N GLY A 126 -18.79 9.54 19.91
CA GLY A 126 -20.10 8.87 19.77
C GLY A 126 -20.33 8.19 18.42
N PHE A 127 -19.29 7.98 17.61
CA PHE A 127 -19.41 7.25 16.34
C PHE A 127 -19.78 5.78 16.60
N GLN A 128 -20.75 5.27 15.85
CA GLN A 128 -21.32 3.93 16.04
C GLN A 128 -21.40 3.19 14.71
N ASN A 129 -21.68 1.89 14.74
CA ASN A 129 -21.83 1.08 13.53
C ASN A 129 -23.00 1.50 12.61
N GLN A 130 -23.89 2.39 13.08
CA GLN A 130 -25.00 2.95 12.30
C GLN A 130 -24.69 4.36 11.75
N SER A 131 -23.53 4.93 12.08
CA SER A 131 -23.13 6.26 11.61
C SER A 131 -22.80 6.25 10.11
N LEU A 132 -23.08 7.36 9.42
CA LEU A 132 -22.64 7.57 8.05
C LEU A 132 -21.11 7.64 7.99
N ALA A 133 -20.52 6.98 7.00
CA ALA A 133 -19.09 7.11 6.70
C ALA A 133 -18.87 8.22 5.65
N ASN A 134 -17.83 9.03 5.82
CA ASN A 134 -17.43 9.98 4.80
C ASN A 134 -16.79 9.24 3.60
N LYS A 135 -16.80 9.84 2.41
CA LYS A 135 -16.25 9.20 1.19
C LYS A 135 -14.74 8.92 1.30
N ALA A 136 -13.97 9.85 1.87
CA ALA A 136 -12.52 9.71 1.99
C ALA A 136 -12.13 8.47 2.81
N TYR A 137 -12.81 8.25 3.94
CA TYR A 137 -12.67 7.07 4.78
C TYR A 137 -13.00 5.79 4.01
N VAL A 138 -14.13 5.75 3.29
CA VAL A 138 -14.51 4.57 2.50
C VAL A 138 -13.50 4.29 1.40
N ASP A 139 -12.98 5.31 0.73
CA ASP A 139 -11.98 5.17 -0.33
C ASP A 139 -10.65 4.63 0.23
N GLN A 140 -10.25 5.02 1.44
CA GLN A 140 -9.07 4.49 2.15
C GLN A 140 -9.28 3.03 2.57
N VAL A 141 -10.42 2.71 3.20
CA VAL A 141 -10.74 1.35 3.66
C VAL A 141 -10.84 0.38 2.49
N ALA A 142 -11.52 0.77 1.41
CA ALA A 142 -11.71 -0.08 0.24
C ALA A 142 -10.38 -0.44 -0.46
N GLN A 143 -9.35 0.39 -0.31
CA GLN A 143 -8.06 0.18 -0.96
C GLN A 143 -7.03 -0.52 -0.07
N GLY A 144 -7.26 -0.67 1.25
CA GLY A 144 -6.28 -1.24 2.19
C GLY A 144 -4.91 -0.52 2.17
N LEU A 145 -4.86 0.64 1.52
CA LEU A 145 -3.70 1.43 1.18
C LEU A 145 -4.09 2.89 1.39
N ASP A 146 -3.21 3.65 2.02
CA ASP A 146 -3.38 5.09 2.23
C ASP A 146 -2.95 5.82 0.94
N THR A 147 -3.82 5.83 -0.07
CA THR A 147 -3.48 6.35 -1.41
C THR A 147 -3.27 7.86 -1.42
N LYS A 148 -2.12 8.29 -1.95
CA LYS A 148 -1.72 9.68 -2.15
C LYS A 148 -1.89 10.11 -3.61
N PRO A 149 -2.05 11.41 -3.89
CA PRO A 149 -1.96 11.93 -5.25
C PRO A 149 -0.63 11.53 -5.88
N SER A 150 -0.66 11.20 -7.17
CA SER A 150 0.51 10.74 -7.93
C SER A 150 1.67 11.74 -7.87
N CYS A 151 2.87 11.21 -8.01
CA CYS A 151 4.07 11.98 -8.26
C CYS A 151 4.41 11.89 -9.75
N ARG A 152 4.84 13.00 -10.33
CA ARG A 152 5.26 12.99 -11.72
C ARG A 152 6.57 12.21 -11.89
N LEU A 153 7.53 12.42 -10.99
CA LEU A 153 8.85 11.78 -11.02
C LEU A 153 9.23 11.22 -9.64
N GLY A 154 10.15 10.26 -9.64
CA GLY A 154 10.81 9.74 -8.43
C GLY A 154 12.32 9.98 -8.50
N THR A 155 12.98 10.11 -7.35
CA THR A 155 14.44 10.10 -7.30
C THR A 155 15.01 8.75 -7.76
N THR A 156 16.25 8.74 -8.24
CA THR A 156 17.01 7.51 -8.55
C THR A 156 18.32 7.42 -7.75
N ALA A 157 18.65 8.48 -7.01
CA ALA A 157 19.84 8.61 -6.18
C ALA A 157 19.63 9.72 -5.15
N ASN A 158 20.57 9.82 -4.19
CA ASN A 158 20.59 10.91 -3.23
C ASN A 158 20.72 12.27 -3.97
N LEU A 159 19.92 13.24 -3.55
CA LEU A 159 19.90 14.60 -4.12
C LEU A 159 21.08 15.45 -3.67
N SER A 160 21.81 15.04 -2.63
CA SER A 160 22.89 15.83 -2.01
C SER A 160 22.45 17.26 -1.63
N ALA A 161 21.18 17.38 -1.24
CA ALA A 161 20.56 18.63 -0.82
C ALA A 161 20.63 18.79 0.70
N THR A 162 20.56 20.03 1.17
CA THR A 162 20.44 20.34 2.60
C THR A 162 18.97 20.22 3.00
N TYR A 163 18.70 19.35 3.98
CA TYR A 163 17.37 19.20 4.57
C TYR A 163 17.12 20.20 5.69
N ASN A 164 15.96 20.85 5.67
CA ASN A 164 15.43 21.63 6.78
C ASN A 164 14.06 21.05 7.15
N ASN A 165 13.86 20.66 8.41
CA ASN A 165 12.66 19.95 8.85
C ASN A 165 11.43 20.86 9.04
N GLY A 166 11.57 22.17 8.88
CA GLY A 166 10.50 23.12 9.17
C GLY A 166 9.95 22.94 10.59
N THR A 167 8.63 23.05 10.73
CA THR A 167 7.93 22.75 11.99
C THR A 167 7.31 21.36 11.90
N ALA A 168 8.04 20.35 12.40
CA ALA A 168 7.61 18.95 12.36
C ALA A 168 7.19 18.45 10.96
N GLY A 169 7.90 18.91 9.93
CA GLY A 169 7.67 18.60 8.51
C GLY A 169 6.91 19.67 7.73
N VAL A 170 6.09 20.49 8.39
CA VAL A 170 5.40 21.59 7.72
C VAL A 170 6.42 22.63 7.27
N GLY A 171 6.47 22.87 5.97
CA GLY A 171 7.48 23.73 5.34
C GLY A 171 8.88 23.11 5.26
N ALA A 172 9.02 21.79 5.47
CA ALA A 172 10.31 21.13 5.31
C ALA A 172 10.82 21.23 3.87
N THR A 173 12.11 21.44 3.69
CA THR A 173 12.73 21.65 2.38
C THR A 173 13.97 20.80 2.16
N LEU A 174 14.20 20.46 0.89
CA LEU A 174 15.48 19.99 0.36
C LEU A 174 15.99 21.05 -0.61
N THR A 175 17.05 21.76 -0.21
CA THR A 175 17.66 22.84 -1.01
C THR A 175 19.01 22.38 -1.54
N ALA A 176 19.23 22.48 -2.85
CA ALA A 176 20.50 22.06 -3.46
C ALA A 176 21.68 22.88 -2.92
N SER A 177 22.83 22.24 -2.78
CA SER A 177 24.07 22.87 -2.28
C SER A 177 24.79 23.69 -3.35
N SER A 178 24.34 23.62 -4.61
CA SER A 178 24.90 24.31 -5.77
C SER A 178 23.80 24.75 -6.74
N ASN A 179 24.13 25.72 -7.59
CA ASN A 179 23.23 26.16 -8.65
C ASN A 179 23.16 25.12 -9.78
N GLY A 180 21.95 24.89 -10.28
CA GLY A 180 21.69 23.95 -11.35
C GLY A 180 20.20 23.63 -11.44
N ALA A 181 19.73 23.32 -12.65
CA ALA A 181 18.38 22.82 -12.83
C ALA A 181 18.28 21.38 -12.31
N LEU A 182 17.21 21.09 -11.57
CA LEU A 182 16.87 19.75 -11.12
C LEU A 182 16.59 18.86 -12.34
N SER A 183 17.19 17.67 -12.34
CA SER A 183 16.91 16.62 -13.32
C SER A 183 16.75 15.32 -12.57
N LEU A 184 15.64 14.63 -12.81
CA LEU A 184 15.28 13.40 -12.14
C LEU A 184 14.91 12.35 -13.18
N ASP A 185 15.58 11.19 -13.11
CA ASP A 185 15.25 10.03 -13.94
C ASP A 185 15.17 10.31 -15.45
N GLY A 186 16.03 11.21 -15.93
CA GLY A 186 16.10 11.63 -17.34
C GLY A 186 15.16 12.78 -17.73
N THR A 187 14.36 13.32 -16.81
CA THR A 187 13.38 14.38 -17.06
C THR A 187 13.60 15.60 -16.15
N THR A 188 13.41 16.80 -16.69
CA THR A 188 13.39 18.05 -15.90
C THR A 188 11.95 18.32 -15.41
N PRO A 189 11.70 18.41 -14.10
CA PRO A 189 10.39 18.77 -13.57
C PRO A 189 10.11 20.27 -13.68
N SER A 190 8.84 20.66 -13.54
CA SER A 190 8.35 22.02 -13.46
C SER A 190 7.99 22.38 -12.02
N VAL A 191 7.85 23.69 -11.74
CA VAL A 191 7.28 24.15 -10.46
C VAL A 191 5.89 23.56 -10.28
N ALA A 192 5.52 23.22 -9.05
CA ALA A 192 4.29 22.54 -8.65
C ALA A 192 4.24 21.02 -8.94
N ASP A 193 5.21 20.45 -9.66
CA ASP A 193 5.27 19.00 -9.85
C ASP A 193 5.54 18.29 -8.53
N ARG A 194 4.82 17.18 -8.30
CA ARG A 194 5.02 16.30 -7.14
C ARG A 194 6.13 15.29 -7.43
N ILE A 195 7.06 15.17 -6.50
CA ILE A 195 8.25 14.34 -6.58
C ILE A 195 8.25 13.35 -5.42
N LEU A 196 8.36 12.07 -5.74
CA LEU A 196 8.66 11.05 -4.75
C LEU A 196 10.16 11.08 -4.45
N VAL A 197 10.53 11.60 -3.29
CA VAL A 197 11.90 11.56 -2.79
C VAL A 197 12.05 10.29 -1.95
N LYS A 198 12.75 9.29 -2.48
CA LYS A 198 12.87 7.96 -1.86
C LYS A 198 14.31 7.48 -1.66
N ASP A 199 15.30 8.17 -2.23
CA ASP A 199 16.71 7.72 -2.23
C ASP A 199 17.67 8.67 -1.47
N GLN A 200 17.18 9.46 -0.49
CA GLN A 200 18.10 10.20 0.37
C GLN A 200 18.95 9.25 1.22
N THR A 201 20.18 9.64 1.53
CA THR A 201 21.06 8.84 2.41
C THR A 201 20.51 8.77 3.85
N ALA A 202 19.88 9.85 4.34
CA ALA A 202 19.13 9.83 5.58
C ALA A 202 17.64 9.63 5.27
N ALA A 203 17.12 8.42 5.51
CA ALA A 203 15.77 8.04 5.11
C ALA A 203 14.67 8.87 5.79
N ALA A 204 14.93 9.49 6.94
CA ALA A 204 14.02 10.45 7.56
C ALA A 204 13.70 11.69 6.70
N GLN A 205 14.48 11.93 5.64
CA GLN A 205 14.29 13.02 4.67
C GLN A 205 13.44 12.59 3.47
N ASN A 206 13.20 11.29 3.28
CA ASN A 206 12.32 10.80 2.22
C ASN A 206 10.87 11.26 2.44
N GLY A 207 10.07 11.27 1.39
CA GLY A 207 8.71 11.77 1.43
C GLY A 207 8.20 12.19 0.06
N ILE A 208 7.04 12.84 0.06
CA ILE A 208 6.47 13.45 -1.14
C ILE A 208 6.68 14.95 -1.06
N TYR A 209 7.28 15.51 -2.11
CA TYR A 209 7.65 16.91 -2.18
C TYR A 209 7.03 17.57 -3.41
N VAL A 210 6.88 18.88 -3.37
CA VAL A 210 6.56 19.72 -4.52
C VAL A 210 7.80 20.50 -4.92
N VAL A 211 8.05 20.61 -6.22
CA VAL A 211 9.09 21.51 -6.74
C VAL A 211 8.64 22.96 -6.52
N THR A 212 9.31 23.67 -5.63
CA THR A 212 9.09 25.11 -5.41
C THR A 212 10.07 25.95 -6.21
N THR A 213 11.23 25.41 -6.57
CA THR A 213 12.17 26.03 -7.50
C THR A 213 12.90 24.94 -8.28
N VAL A 214 12.82 24.96 -9.62
CA VAL A 214 13.53 23.99 -10.48
C VAL A 214 15.04 24.22 -10.46
N GLY A 215 15.49 25.47 -10.21
CA GLY A 215 16.89 25.87 -10.29
C GLY A 215 17.35 26.20 -11.72
N ASN A 216 18.51 26.84 -11.84
CA ASN A 216 19.19 27.17 -13.10
C ASN A 216 20.67 27.51 -12.83
N GLY A 217 21.41 28.06 -13.80
CA GLY A 217 22.82 28.42 -13.61
C GLY A 217 23.09 29.46 -12.50
N SER A 218 22.06 30.20 -12.06
CA SER A 218 22.13 31.24 -11.02
C SER A 218 21.38 30.89 -9.74
N THR A 219 20.56 29.82 -9.72
CA THR A 219 19.77 29.42 -8.55
C THR A 219 19.80 27.91 -8.31
N ALA A 220 19.87 27.52 -7.04
CA ALA A 220 19.69 26.14 -6.60
C ALA A 220 18.22 25.70 -6.76
N PHE A 221 17.98 24.40 -6.94
CA PHE A 221 16.64 23.85 -6.83
C PHE A 221 16.19 23.81 -5.37
N VAL A 222 14.87 23.89 -5.17
CA VAL A 222 14.22 23.74 -3.87
C VAL A 222 13.01 22.83 -4.03
N LEU A 223 12.96 21.80 -3.20
CA LEU A 223 11.79 20.96 -2.99
C LEU A 223 11.21 21.28 -1.61
N THR A 224 9.89 21.37 -1.49
CA THR A 224 9.19 21.56 -0.21
C THR A 224 8.25 20.38 0.01
N ARG A 225 8.13 19.82 1.22
CA ARG A 225 7.16 18.74 1.48
C ARG A 225 5.78 19.14 0.99
N ALA A 226 5.11 18.22 0.31
CA ALA A 226 3.84 18.48 -0.31
C ALA A 226 2.73 18.51 0.74
N THR A 227 1.77 19.43 0.62
CA THR A 227 0.50 19.35 1.36
C THR A 227 -0.46 18.43 0.57
N PRO A 228 -1.18 17.51 1.21
CA PRO A 228 -1.25 17.29 2.66
C PRO A 228 -0.15 16.40 3.24
N GLU A 229 0.79 15.82 2.49
CA GLU A 229 1.79 14.90 3.06
C GLU A 229 2.95 15.57 3.86
N ASP A 230 2.65 16.66 4.56
CA ASP A 230 3.58 17.50 5.32
C ASP A 230 3.41 17.39 6.85
N GLN A 231 2.40 16.66 7.35
CA GLN A 231 2.32 16.25 8.75
C GLN A 231 2.42 14.72 8.94
N PRO A 232 2.93 14.26 10.10
CA PRO A 232 3.08 12.84 10.41
C PRO A 232 1.86 11.95 10.18
N ALA A 233 0.66 12.42 10.55
CA ALA A 233 -0.57 11.64 10.40
C ALA A 233 -0.99 11.44 8.93
N GLU A 234 -0.46 12.28 8.04
CA GLU A 234 -0.83 12.33 6.63
C GLU A 234 0.09 11.47 5.74
N LEU A 235 1.11 10.81 6.31
CA LEU A 235 1.99 9.90 5.59
C LEU A 235 2.22 8.62 6.41
N SER A 236 1.23 7.73 6.41
CA SER A 236 1.26 6.50 7.19
C SER A 236 2.22 5.43 6.62
N GLY A 237 2.56 4.44 7.46
CA GLY A 237 3.13 3.17 7.04
C GLY A 237 2.11 2.34 6.26
N GLY A 238 2.14 2.45 4.93
CA GLY A 238 1.07 2.01 4.03
C GLY A 238 0.62 3.09 3.04
N ALA A 239 1.15 4.32 3.18
CA ALA A 239 0.93 5.38 2.22
C ALA A 239 1.42 4.96 0.83
N PHE A 240 0.51 4.90 -0.14
CA PHE A 240 0.76 4.44 -1.50
C PHE A 240 0.78 5.62 -2.47
N VAL A 241 1.76 5.66 -3.37
CA VAL A 241 1.89 6.70 -4.39
C VAL A 241 2.33 6.11 -5.73
N PHE A 242 1.76 6.60 -6.82
CA PHE A 242 2.16 6.20 -8.18
C PHE A 242 3.11 7.24 -8.78
N VAL A 243 4.13 6.78 -9.51
CA VAL A 243 5.05 7.63 -10.27
C VAL A 243 4.73 7.53 -11.77
N GLU A 244 4.49 8.66 -12.42
CA GLU A 244 3.93 8.71 -13.78
C GLU A 244 5.00 8.67 -14.88
N GLU A 245 6.12 9.37 -14.69
CA GLU A 245 7.18 9.59 -15.68
C GLU A 245 8.56 9.18 -15.16
N GLY A 246 9.56 9.21 -16.06
CA GLY A 246 10.94 8.82 -15.80
C GLY A 246 11.36 7.56 -16.58
N THR A 247 12.65 7.28 -16.62
CA THR A 247 13.18 6.09 -17.30
C THR A 247 13.07 4.84 -16.41
N ALA A 248 13.39 4.96 -15.12
CA ALA A 248 13.41 3.86 -14.15
C ALA A 248 12.13 3.79 -13.31
N ASN A 249 11.55 4.93 -12.94
CA ASN A 249 10.45 5.00 -11.98
C ASN A 249 9.07 5.15 -12.63
N ALA A 250 8.97 5.40 -13.94
CA ALA A 250 7.68 5.55 -14.60
C ALA A 250 6.80 4.31 -14.47
N ASN A 251 5.51 4.55 -14.27
CA ASN A 251 4.45 3.55 -14.17
C ASN A 251 4.60 2.58 -12.99
N ASN A 252 5.32 2.99 -11.93
CA ASN A 252 5.51 2.21 -10.72
C ASN A 252 4.74 2.81 -9.53
N GLY A 253 4.11 1.93 -8.75
CA GLY A 253 3.53 2.25 -7.45
C GLY A 253 4.52 1.95 -6.32
N TYR A 254 4.62 2.87 -5.37
CA TYR A 254 5.47 2.79 -4.19
C TYR A 254 4.64 2.89 -2.92
N THR A 255 5.11 2.28 -1.85
CA THR A 255 4.50 2.38 -0.52
C THR A 255 5.54 2.77 0.52
N PHE A 256 5.16 3.59 1.49
CA PHE A 256 5.97 3.85 2.67
C PHE A 256 5.85 2.67 3.64
N THR A 257 6.97 2.15 4.14
CA THR A 257 7.01 0.89 4.91
C THR A 257 7.43 1.07 6.37
N HIS A 258 7.53 2.30 6.86
CA HIS A 258 7.80 2.58 8.26
C HIS A 258 6.64 2.12 9.16
N THR A 259 6.93 1.77 10.41
CA THR A 259 5.91 1.24 11.34
C THR A 259 5.35 2.34 12.22
N GLY A 260 4.02 2.40 12.33
CA GLY A 260 3.32 3.35 13.20
C GLY A 260 3.33 4.78 12.65
N ALA A 261 2.96 5.74 13.50
CA ALA A 261 3.00 7.15 13.13
C ALA A 261 4.45 7.67 13.14
N PRO A 262 4.95 8.26 12.03
CA PRO A 262 6.33 8.73 11.96
C PRO A 262 6.55 10.00 12.79
N THR A 263 7.80 10.32 13.10
CA THR A 263 8.22 11.66 13.49
C THR A 263 9.10 12.23 12.37
N PHE A 264 8.63 13.26 11.68
CA PHE A 264 9.39 13.83 10.56
C PHE A 264 10.71 14.43 11.02
N GLY A 265 11.77 14.13 10.26
CA GLY A 265 13.15 14.49 10.57
C GLY A 265 13.91 13.50 11.46
N THR A 266 13.26 12.48 12.03
CA THR A 266 13.92 11.45 12.84
C THR A 266 13.53 10.02 12.51
N THR A 267 12.25 9.72 12.26
CA THR A 267 11.81 8.39 11.81
C THR A 267 12.23 8.19 10.36
N ASP A 268 12.89 7.08 10.06
CA ASP A 268 13.20 6.68 8.70
C ASP A 268 11.91 6.42 7.92
N LEU A 269 11.76 7.12 6.78
CA LEU A 269 10.61 7.02 5.89
C LEU A 269 10.97 6.13 4.71
N ASP A 270 11.19 4.85 5.02
CA ASP A 270 11.53 3.84 4.02
C ASP A 270 10.42 3.70 2.98
N VAL A 271 10.81 3.58 1.72
CA VAL A 271 9.90 3.45 0.59
C VAL A 271 10.25 2.16 -0.17
N ALA A 272 9.27 1.29 -0.34
CA ALA A 272 9.37 0.09 -1.16
C ALA A 272 8.48 0.23 -2.39
N GLN A 273 8.89 -0.36 -3.51
CA GLN A 273 7.99 -0.50 -4.66
C GLN A 273 6.90 -1.52 -4.31
N PHE A 274 5.63 -1.11 -4.40
CA PHE A 274 4.46 -1.95 -4.11
C PHE A 274 3.89 -2.60 -5.36
N SER A 275 3.89 -1.87 -6.48
CA SER A 275 3.50 -2.40 -7.78
C SER A 275 4.41 -1.85 -8.88
N GLY A 276 4.73 -2.70 -9.85
CA GLY A 276 5.23 -2.26 -11.15
C GLY A 276 4.39 -2.99 -12.16
N ALA A 277 3.66 -2.26 -13.01
CA ALA A 277 3.05 -2.88 -14.17
C ALA A 277 4.19 -3.38 -15.08
N GLY A 278 4.59 -4.66 -14.94
CA GLY A 278 5.40 -5.38 -15.92
C GLY A 278 6.94 -5.23 -15.91
N GLN A 279 7.64 -5.29 -14.76
CA GLN A 279 9.09 -5.00 -14.75
C GLN A 279 10.08 -5.99 -14.11
N ILE A 280 9.74 -7.25 -13.80
CA ILE A 280 10.84 -8.24 -13.74
C ILE A 280 11.28 -8.50 -15.18
N THR A 281 12.29 -7.77 -15.65
CA THR A 281 12.95 -8.07 -16.93
C THR A 281 13.84 -9.27 -16.68
N ALA A 282 13.40 -10.44 -17.13
CA ALA A 282 14.19 -11.65 -17.02
C ALA A 282 15.48 -11.48 -17.83
N GLY A 283 16.63 -11.51 -17.14
CA GLY A 283 17.94 -11.57 -17.80
C GLY A 283 18.12 -12.89 -18.56
N ALA A 284 19.23 -13.05 -19.27
CA ALA A 284 19.44 -14.19 -20.18
C ALA A 284 19.26 -15.59 -19.54
N ALA A 285 19.46 -15.72 -18.22
CA ALA A 285 19.34 -16.99 -17.49
C ALA A 285 17.99 -17.16 -16.77
N LEU A 286 17.01 -16.29 -17.02
CA LEU A 286 15.69 -16.34 -16.41
C LEU A 286 14.61 -16.27 -17.50
N THR A 287 13.44 -16.83 -17.22
CA THR A 287 12.21 -16.59 -17.99
C THR A 287 11.14 -16.04 -17.08
N LYS A 288 10.24 -15.23 -17.64
CA LYS A 288 9.09 -14.68 -16.93
C LYS A 288 7.81 -14.98 -17.68
N SER A 289 6.82 -15.50 -16.96
CA SER A 289 5.45 -15.63 -17.43
C SER A 289 4.49 -15.21 -16.33
N GLY A 290 3.73 -14.13 -16.54
CA GLY A 290 2.85 -13.58 -15.50
C GLY A 290 3.63 -13.26 -14.22
N ASN A 291 3.26 -13.87 -13.09
CA ASN A 291 3.92 -13.69 -11.80
C ASN A 291 5.01 -14.75 -11.48
N THR A 292 5.27 -15.68 -12.41
CA THR A 292 6.27 -16.74 -12.22
C THR A 292 7.59 -16.32 -12.87
N ILE A 293 8.68 -16.51 -12.14
CA ILE A 293 10.05 -16.39 -12.61
C ILE A 293 10.71 -17.76 -12.49
N ASP A 294 11.20 -18.27 -13.62
CA ASP A 294 11.90 -19.54 -13.69
C ASP A 294 13.32 -19.34 -14.21
N VAL A 295 14.20 -20.30 -13.93
CA VAL A 295 15.53 -20.34 -14.54
C VAL A 295 15.41 -20.78 -15.99
N ALA A 296 15.98 -19.99 -16.90
CA ALA A 296 16.16 -20.39 -18.29
C ALA A 296 17.35 -21.37 -18.36
N VAL A 297 17.08 -22.60 -18.77
CA VAL A 297 18.11 -23.62 -19.01
C VAL A 297 18.15 -23.97 -20.48
N ASP A 298 19.34 -24.22 -21.02
CA ASP A 298 19.54 -24.68 -22.39
C ASP A 298 19.12 -26.16 -22.59
N GLY A 299 18.82 -26.85 -21.49
CA GLY A 299 18.43 -28.26 -21.47
C GLY A 299 19.57 -29.22 -21.82
N SER A 300 20.82 -28.76 -21.90
CA SER A 300 21.98 -29.59 -22.25
C SER A 300 22.61 -30.24 -21.02
N SER A 301 23.03 -29.43 -20.05
CA SER A 301 23.69 -29.91 -18.81
C SER A 301 22.79 -29.84 -17.58
N VAL A 302 21.91 -28.84 -17.53
CA VAL A 302 21.03 -28.55 -16.40
C VAL A 302 19.59 -28.53 -16.90
N GLU A 303 18.67 -28.99 -16.06
CA GLU A 303 17.24 -28.93 -16.30
C GLU A 303 16.48 -28.41 -15.09
N VAL A 304 15.26 -27.94 -15.34
CA VAL A 304 14.25 -27.66 -14.32
C VAL A 304 13.26 -28.82 -14.34
N SER A 305 13.11 -29.52 -13.22
CA SER A 305 12.19 -30.66 -13.08
C SER A 305 11.22 -30.39 -11.94
N GLY A 306 10.01 -29.93 -12.27
CA GLY A 306 9.16 -29.24 -11.28
C GLY A 306 9.83 -27.94 -10.89
N ASP A 307 10.01 -27.69 -9.59
CA ASP A 307 10.63 -26.45 -9.08
C ASP A 307 12.12 -26.62 -8.68
N ALA A 308 12.73 -27.76 -9.01
CA ALA A 308 14.13 -28.04 -8.69
C ALA A 308 15.03 -27.85 -9.92
N LEU A 309 16.03 -26.97 -9.80
CA LEU A 309 17.15 -26.88 -10.74
C LEU A 309 18.15 -28.00 -10.45
N ARG A 310 18.46 -28.84 -11.44
CA ARG A 310 19.37 -29.99 -11.26
C ARG A 310 20.20 -30.29 -12.51
N VAL A 311 21.29 -31.02 -12.33
CA VAL A 311 22.06 -31.62 -13.43
C VAL A 311 21.25 -32.76 -14.06
N LYS A 312 21.26 -32.88 -15.39
CA LYS A 312 20.54 -33.94 -16.12
C LYS A 312 21.14 -35.33 -15.86
N ALA A 313 20.35 -36.38 -16.11
CA ALA A 313 20.79 -37.76 -15.94
C ALA A 313 22.00 -38.17 -16.81
N LEU A 314 22.16 -37.56 -17.99
CA LEU A 314 23.36 -37.75 -18.83
C LEU A 314 24.61 -37.01 -18.30
N GLY A 315 24.45 -36.21 -17.25
CA GLY A 315 25.54 -35.56 -16.53
C GLY A 315 26.21 -34.41 -17.28
N ILE A 316 27.37 -34.01 -16.75
CA ILE A 316 28.25 -33.02 -17.37
C ILE A 316 29.29 -33.78 -18.21
N THR A 317 29.34 -33.51 -19.53
CA THR A 317 30.29 -34.18 -20.45
C THR A 317 31.69 -33.57 -20.35
N SER A 318 32.74 -34.29 -20.76
CA SER A 318 34.14 -33.77 -20.72
C SER A 318 34.31 -32.43 -21.44
N ALA A 319 33.56 -32.19 -22.52
CA ALA A 319 33.55 -30.92 -23.25
C ALA A 319 33.05 -29.75 -22.39
N MET A 320 32.07 -29.99 -21.51
CA MET A 320 31.49 -28.98 -20.61
C MET A 320 32.41 -28.66 -19.42
N LEU A 321 33.40 -29.49 -19.11
CA LEU A 321 34.40 -29.25 -18.04
C LEU A 321 35.66 -28.54 -18.56
N ALA A 322 35.67 -28.11 -19.82
CA ALA A 322 36.85 -27.54 -20.47
C ALA A 322 38.10 -28.45 -20.41
N GLY A 323 37.93 -29.78 -20.39
CA GLY A 323 39.04 -30.74 -20.45
C GLY A 323 38.85 -31.97 -19.58
N SER A 324 39.10 -31.84 -18.27
CA SER A 324 39.19 -32.98 -17.35
C SER A 324 38.70 -32.66 -15.94
N ILE A 325 38.23 -33.70 -15.24
CA ILE A 325 38.04 -33.67 -13.78
C ILE A 325 39.40 -33.94 -13.13
N ALA A 326 39.84 -33.08 -12.22
CA ALA A 326 41.02 -33.35 -11.41
C ALA A 326 40.78 -34.63 -10.59
N SER A 327 41.75 -35.55 -10.58
CA SER A 327 41.54 -36.89 -10.03
C SER A 327 41.33 -36.94 -8.51
N ASP A 328 41.68 -35.86 -7.81
CA ASP A 328 41.36 -35.65 -6.40
C ASP A 328 39.86 -35.41 -6.14
N LYS A 329 39.11 -35.01 -7.17
CA LYS A 329 37.64 -34.83 -7.15
C LYS A 329 36.84 -36.09 -7.49
N LEU A 330 37.49 -37.15 -7.96
CA LEU A 330 36.84 -38.45 -8.14
C LEU A 330 36.76 -39.15 -6.78
N ALA A 331 35.54 -39.52 -6.38
CA ALA A 331 35.27 -40.09 -5.06
C ALA A 331 35.84 -41.50 -4.87
N ASP A 332 36.15 -42.21 -5.96
CA ASP A 332 36.50 -43.62 -5.93
C ASP A 332 37.90 -43.89 -6.54
N PRO A 333 38.91 -44.32 -5.75
CA PRO A 333 40.18 -44.79 -6.29
C PRO A 333 40.02 -46.15 -6.99
N LEU A 334 40.96 -46.53 -7.85
CA LEU A 334 41.00 -47.89 -8.40
C LEU A 334 41.51 -48.84 -7.30
N TYR A 335 40.65 -49.76 -6.88
CA TYR A 335 41.00 -50.77 -5.87
C TYR A 335 41.66 -51.99 -6.50
N PHE A 336 42.78 -52.43 -5.92
CA PHE A 336 43.36 -53.75 -6.17
C PHE A 336 43.32 -54.56 -4.87
N LYS A 337 42.87 -55.81 -4.95
CA LYS A 337 42.92 -56.77 -3.85
C LYS A 337 43.95 -57.84 -4.21
N ASP A 338 44.86 -58.13 -3.28
CA ASP A 338 45.71 -59.31 -3.30
C ASP A 338 45.09 -60.39 -2.39
N GLU A 339 45.50 -61.65 -2.53
CA GLU A 339 45.05 -62.78 -1.72
C GLU A 339 45.22 -62.57 -0.21
N THR A 340 46.10 -61.65 0.23
CA THR A 340 46.41 -61.43 1.65
C THR A 340 46.28 -59.98 2.15
N SER A 341 46.11 -58.99 1.28
CA SER A 341 46.10 -57.57 1.65
C SER A 341 44.78 -56.86 1.38
N THR A 342 44.33 -56.05 2.35
CA THR A 342 43.10 -55.24 2.28
C THR A 342 43.32 -53.76 1.94
N ALA A 343 44.53 -53.32 1.53
CA ALA A 343 44.80 -51.87 1.42
C ALA A 343 45.76 -51.41 0.29
N GLY A 344 45.67 -51.99 -0.91
CA GLY A 344 46.29 -51.41 -2.12
C GLY A 344 45.32 -50.49 -2.87
N GLN A 345 45.42 -49.16 -2.68
CA GLN A 345 44.64 -48.19 -3.45
C GLN A 345 45.56 -47.26 -4.25
N VAL A 346 45.27 -47.06 -5.53
CA VAL A 346 45.90 -46.04 -6.36
C VAL A 346 44.83 -45.13 -6.92
N ARG A 347 45.00 -43.82 -6.74
CA ARG A 347 44.10 -42.82 -7.34
C ARG A 347 44.30 -42.82 -8.85
N VAL A 348 43.24 -42.56 -9.61
CA VAL A 348 43.35 -42.26 -11.05
C VAL A 348 44.37 -41.12 -11.22
N GLY A 349 45.37 -41.28 -12.10
CA GLY A 349 46.46 -40.32 -12.29
C GLY A 349 47.60 -40.38 -11.26
N GLY A 350 47.53 -41.26 -10.26
CA GLY A 350 48.66 -41.63 -9.42
C GLY A 350 49.54 -42.72 -10.05
N THR A 351 50.73 -42.94 -9.51
CA THR A 351 51.64 -44.02 -9.94
C THR A 351 51.35 -45.29 -9.12
N LEU A 352 51.06 -46.40 -9.80
CA LEU A 352 51.10 -47.73 -9.20
C LEU A 352 52.51 -48.30 -9.39
N GLU A 353 53.20 -48.54 -8.28
CA GLU A 353 54.53 -49.14 -8.27
C GLU A 353 54.45 -50.64 -8.04
N PHE A 354 55.14 -51.42 -8.87
CA PHE A 354 55.30 -52.85 -8.69
C PHE A 354 56.73 -53.11 -8.23
N LEU A 355 56.86 -53.56 -6.98
CA LEU A 355 58.15 -53.95 -6.42
C LEU A 355 58.48 -55.36 -6.91
N ALA A 356 59.34 -55.48 -7.92
CA ALA A 356 59.86 -56.77 -8.35
C ALA A 356 60.92 -57.27 -7.36
N GLY A 357 60.80 -58.52 -6.92
CA GLY A 357 61.86 -59.24 -6.23
C GLY A 357 62.75 -60.00 -7.23
N GLU A 358 63.79 -60.68 -6.74
CA GLU A 358 64.60 -61.58 -7.57
C GLU A 358 63.71 -62.63 -8.26
N GLY A 359 63.97 -62.91 -9.54
CA GLY A 359 63.35 -64.01 -10.27
C GLY A 359 62.02 -63.76 -10.95
N ILE A 360 61.36 -62.63 -10.67
CA ILE A 360 60.14 -62.20 -11.36
C ILE A 360 60.39 -60.82 -11.93
N ASN A 361 60.32 -60.70 -13.25
CA ASN A 361 60.39 -59.41 -13.91
C ASN A 361 58.98 -58.86 -14.15
N THR A 362 58.74 -57.64 -13.69
CA THR A 362 57.49 -56.92 -13.93
C THR A 362 57.75 -55.83 -14.95
N ILE A 363 57.25 -56.02 -16.16
CA ILE A 363 57.46 -55.10 -17.28
C ILE A 363 56.12 -54.41 -17.57
N ALA A 364 56.06 -53.10 -17.33
CA ALA A 364 54.96 -52.27 -17.80
C ALA A 364 55.32 -51.67 -19.17
N SER A 365 54.54 -51.98 -20.19
CA SER A 365 54.70 -51.41 -21.54
C SER A 365 53.36 -51.12 -22.18
N GLY A 366 53.13 -49.86 -22.54
CA GLY A 366 51.84 -49.39 -23.06
C GLY A 366 50.69 -49.76 -22.13
N ASN A 367 49.71 -50.51 -22.65
CA ASN A 367 48.53 -50.96 -21.89
C ASN A 367 48.68 -52.37 -21.31
N THR A 368 49.90 -52.92 -21.30
CA THR A 368 50.17 -54.27 -20.81
C THR A 368 51.09 -54.24 -19.60
N LEU A 369 50.71 -55.01 -18.58
CA LEU A 369 51.59 -55.39 -17.49
C LEU A 369 51.95 -56.86 -17.71
N GLN A 370 53.22 -57.12 -17.95
CA GLN A 370 53.74 -58.48 -18.08
C GLN A 370 54.50 -58.85 -16.81
N ILE A 371 54.08 -59.94 -16.19
CA ILE A 371 54.78 -60.57 -15.08
C ILE A 371 55.36 -61.87 -15.63
N VAL A 372 56.69 -61.93 -15.74
CA VAL A 372 57.40 -63.10 -16.29
C VAL A 372 58.42 -63.61 -15.29
N GLY A 373 58.53 -64.93 -15.22
CA GLY A 373 59.64 -65.56 -14.53
C GLY A 373 60.94 -65.30 -15.27
N GLU A 374 61.94 -64.82 -14.55
CA GLU A 374 63.32 -64.77 -15.02
C GLU A 374 63.99 -66.12 -14.74
N LEU A 375 64.81 -66.61 -15.66
CA LEU A 375 65.53 -67.87 -15.44
C LEU A 375 66.54 -67.71 -14.29
N ALA A 376 66.59 -68.71 -13.41
CA ALA A 376 67.58 -68.75 -12.34
C ALA A 376 69.02 -68.73 -12.88
N SER A 377 69.90 -68.01 -12.23
CA SER A 377 71.34 -68.01 -12.50
C SER A 377 72.13 -68.18 -11.20
N THR A 378 73.46 -68.27 -11.28
CA THR A 378 74.31 -68.38 -10.08
C THR A 378 74.29 -67.12 -9.21
N SER A 379 73.76 -66.00 -9.72
CA SER A 379 73.67 -64.72 -9.01
C SER A 379 72.24 -64.18 -8.87
N ASN A 380 71.23 -64.85 -9.43
CA ASN A 380 69.83 -64.42 -9.38
C ASN A 380 68.93 -65.63 -9.08
N ILE A 381 68.08 -65.49 -8.07
CA ILE A 381 67.09 -66.51 -7.71
C ILE A 381 65.95 -66.37 -8.70
N GLY A 382 65.82 -67.28 -9.67
CA GLY A 382 64.78 -67.25 -10.70
C GLY A 382 63.98 -68.54 -10.82
N VAL A 383 63.19 -68.65 -11.87
CA VAL A 383 62.55 -69.91 -12.27
C VAL A 383 63.64 -70.90 -12.67
N ALA A 384 63.72 -72.04 -12.00
CA ALA A 384 64.65 -73.09 -12.38
C ALA A 384 64.25 -73.70 -13.72
N SER A 385 65.21 -73.85 -14.64
CA SER A 385 65.04 -74.65 -15.86
C SER A 385 65.96 -75.85 -15.81
N PHE A 386 65.41 -77.01 -16.13
CA PHE A 386 66.11 -78.29 -16.11
C PHE A 386 66.19 -78.84 -17.53
N ASN A 387 67.33 -79.47 -17.87
CA ASN A 387 67.47 -80.11 -19.16
C ASN A 387 66.56 -81.35 -19.23
N SER A 388 65.73 -81.42 -20.28
CA SER A 388 64.76 -82.51 -20.48
C SER A 388 65.39 -83.88 -20.71
N THR A 389 66.68 -83.96 -21.08
CA THR A 389 67.40 -85.24 -21.12
C THR A 389 67.67 -85.81 -19.74
N ASN A 390 67.67 -84.96 -18.71
CA ASN A 390 68.05 -85.32 -17.35
C ASN A 390 66.87 -85.31 -16.38
N PHE A 391 65.79 -84.61 -16.73
CA PHE A 391 64.61 -84.45 -15.89
C PHE A 391 63.33 -84.67 -16.70
N THR A 392 62.47 -85.57 -16.23
CA THR A 392 61.12 -85.76 -16.77
C THR A 392 60.12 -85.18 -15.79
N VAL A 393 59.33 -84.20 -16.23
CA VAL A 393 58.26 -83.59 -15.40
C VAL A 393 56.94 -84.29 -15.72
N THR A 394 56.46 -85.14 -14.81
CA THR A 394 55.22 -85.91 -14.99
C THR A 394 54.00 -85.27 -14.33
N SER A 395 54.17 -84.43 -13.30
CA SER A 395 53.04 -83.77 -12.62
C SER A 395 53.39 -82.50 -11.81
N GLY A 396 54.29 -81.67 -12.30
CA GLY A 396 54.63 -80.38 -11.66
C GLY A 396 55.69 -80.46 -10.56
N ASP A 397 55.91 -81.63 -9.98
CA ASP A 397 57.07 -81.89 -9.11
C ASP A 397 58.28 -82.32 -9.96
N VAL A 398 59.46 -81.80 -9.64
CA VAL A 398 60.73 -82.18 -10.25
C VAL A 398 61.43 -83.15 -9.31
N GLU A 399 61.31 -84.46 -9.56
CA GLU A 399 62.00 -85.49 -8.78
C GLU A 399 63.32 -85.90 -9.46
N VAL A 400 64.43 -85.85 -8.72
CA VAL A 400 65.74 -86.36 -9.18
C VAL A 400 65.73 -87.88 -9.05
N SER A 401 65.43 -88.59 -10.13
CA SER A 401 65.22 -90.04 -10.07
C SER A 401 66.51 -90.88 -10.14
N THR A 402 67.59 -90.40 -10.77
CA THR A 402 68.94 -91.01 -10.72
C THR A 402 70.03 -90.01 -11.17
N VAL A 403 71.20 -90.03 -10.52
CA VAL A 403 72.41 -89.31 -10.97
C VAL A 403 73.43 -90.36 -11.38
N ASP A 404 73.76 -90.46 -12.66
CA ASP A 404 74.81 -91.37 -13.13
C ASP A 404 76.18 -90.68 -13.04
N GLY A 405 76.99 -91.03 -12.03
CA GLY A 405 78.44 -91.13 -12.24
C GLY A 405 79.45 -90.43 -11.31
N GLY A 406 79.11 -89.77 -10.19
CA GLY A 406 80.16 -89.38 -9.22
C GLY A 406 79.77 -88.37 -8.13
N THR A 407 80.41 -88.51 -6.95
CA THR A 407 80.36 -87.54 -5.83
C THR A 407 80.93 -86.19 -6.29
N PHE A 408 80.11 -85.16 -6.45
CA PHE A 408 79.59 -84.29 -5.39
C PHE A 408 78.45 -83.43 -5.93
#